data_AF-A0A8H5MD28-F1
#
_entry.id   AF-A0A8H5MD28-F1
#
_cell.length_a   1.000
_cell.length_b   1.000
_cell.length_c   1.000
_cell.angle_alpha   90.00
_cell.angle_beta   90.00
_cell.angle_gamma   90.00
#
_symmetry.space_group_name_H-M   'P 1'
#
loop_
_entity.id
_entity.type
_entity.pdbx_description
1 polymer ?
#
loop_
_entity_poly.entity_id
_entity_poly.type
_entity_poly.pdbx_seq_one_letter_code
_entity_poly.pdbx_strand_id
1 'polypeptide(L)'
;MEIFVNNIDTSLSKYDVKQLHAVLLKEFRSGPGYRDFQKERINFEVHLDGGKDGRPHMGKGALTLPSTEIARHFLSEYGWKSECRDFGGPPPKKCIMSVSMKASYHPPKLAVVEQITRLPYRDPAVAEREDNERATLNNSTVNISQIQFGCIARDQALSEHTVWFLREFYDDQRNCMVDSDTIIRRIGTFDNLELRRCPALYGARISQAFTATEASLVEVEGTLTLGDVITDDGEYNFTDGVGTMSHAFAERVFYELRYSSAQADGSCCFRFPNPIRRFQRDAQYRLHPAGGRYLC
;
A
#
# COMPACT_ATOMS: atom_id res chain seq x y z
N MET A 1 -21.78 -4.41 -16.73
CA MET A 1 -23.22 -4.62 -16.41
C MET A 1 -23.33 -5.06 -14.96
N GLU A 2 -24.42 -4.70 -14.29
CA GLU A 2 -24.71 -5.14 -12.93
C GLU A 2 -25.72 -6.30 -12.94
N ILE A 3 -25.44 -7.31 -12.12
CA ILE A 3 -26.29 -8.49 -11.91
C ILE A 3 -26.81 -8.39 -10.50
N PHE A 4 -28.12 -8.36 -10.34
CA PHE A 4 -28.75 -8.40 -9.03
C PHE A 4 -28.77 -9.84 -8.52
N VAL A 5 -28.33 -10.01 -7.27
CA VAL A 5 -28.19 -11.31 -6.60
C VAL A 5 -29.09 -11.32 -5.38
N ASN A 6 -29.86 -12.39 -5.22
CA ASN A 6 -30.83 -12.56 -4.14
C ASN A 6 -30.76 -13.97 -3.55
N ASN A 7 -31.31 -14.14 -2.36
CA ASN A 7 -31.31 -15.36 -1.58
C ASN A 7 -29.89 -15.81 -1.18
N ILE A 8 -29.03 -14.83 -0.90
CA ILE A 8 -27.72 -15.07 -0.30
C ILE A 8 -27.93 -15.37 1.19
N ASP A 9 -27.30 -16.42 1.69
CA ASP A 9 -27.31 -16.74 3.12
C ASP A 9 -26.80 -15.53 3.93
N THR A 10 -27.61 -15.06 4.88
CA THR A 10 -27.34 -13.86 5.69
C THR A 10 -26.16 -13.99 6.65
N SER A 11 -25.63 -15.20 6.83
CA SER A 11 -24.42 -15.45 7.60
C SER A 11 -23.12 -15.20 6.81
N LEU A 12 -23.20 -15.12 5.48
CA LEU A 12 -22.03 -14.99 4.63
C LEU A 12 -21.50 -13.56 4.61
N SER A 13 -20.18 -13.42 4.66
CA SER A 13 -19.53 -12.13 4.44
C SER A 13 -19.50 -11.77 2.96
N LYS A 14 -19.19 -10.50 2.68
CA LYS A 14 -18.85 -10.04 1.32
C LYS A 14 -17.75 -10.89 0.69
N TYR A 15 -16.78 -11.36 1.48
CA TYR A 15 -15.63 -12.12 1.03
C TYR A 15 -15.99 -13.56 0.69
N ASP A 16 -16.85 -14.19 1.46
CA ASP A 16 -17.38 -15.54 1.17
C ASP A 16 -18.14 -15.55 -0.16
N VAL A 17 -18.99 -14.53 -0.36
CA VAL A 17 -19.73 -14.38 -1.62
C VAL A 17 -18.77 -14.13 -2.79
N LYS A 18 -17.73 -13.31 -2.61
CA LYS A 18 -16.69 -13.13 -3.62
C LYS A 18 -15.95 -14.42 -3.93
N GLN A 19 -15.64 -15.24 -2.93
CA GLN A 19 -14.96 -16.52 -3.10
C GLN A 19 -15.83 -17.50 -3.90
N LEU A 20 -17.13 -17.61 -3.58
CA LEU A 20 -18.07 -18.43 -4.33
C LEU A 20 -18.13 -18.01 -5.80
N HIS A 21 -18.26 -16.71 -6.07
CA HIS A 21 -18.30 -16.21 -7.44
C HIS A 21 -16.96 -16.36 -8.17
N ALA A 22 -15.84 -16.28 -7.47
CA ALA A 22 -14.53 -16.55 -8.05
C ALA A 22 -14.40 -18.00 -8.52
N VAL A 23 -14.93 -18.96 -7.74
CA VAL A 23 -14.99 -20.37 -8.14
C VAL A 23 -15.86 -20.55 -9.38
N LEU A 24 -17.05 -19.93 -9.41
CA LEU A 24 -17.95 -19.99 -10.56
C LEU A 24 -17.31 -19.40 -11.82
N LEU A 25 -16.71 -18.21 -11.72
CA LEU A 25 -16.02 -17.57 -12.84
C LEU A 25 -14.78 -18.34 -13.30
N LYS A 26 -14.13 -19.10 -12.41
CA LYS A 26 -13.06 -20.02 -12.78
C LYS A 26 -13.58 -21.22 -13.57
N GLU A 27 -14.68 -21.84 -13.15
CA GLU A 27 -15.32 -22.93 -13.91
C GLU A 27 -15.78 -22.44 -15.29
N PHE A 28 -16.38 -21.25 -15.32
CA PHE A 28 -16.91 -20.58 -16.49
C PHE A 28 -15.88 -20.35 -17.61
N ARG A 29 -14.60 -20.09 -17.26
CA ARG A 29 -13.49 -19.95 -18.23
C ARG A 29 -13.20 -21.22 -19.03
N SER A 30 -13.65 -22.39 -18.56
CA SER A 30 -13.43 -23.66 -19.26
C SER A 30 -14.44 -23.91 -20.39
N GLY A 31 -15.42 -23.01 -20.57
CA GLY A 31 -16.44 -23.10 -21.61
C GLY A 31 -15.97 -22.63 -23.00
N PRO A 32 -16.57 -23.15 -24.10
CA PRO A 32 -16.11 -22.91 -25.47
C PRO A 32 -16.27 -21.46 -25.98
N GLY A 33 -16.95 -20.57 -25.25
CA GLY A 33 -17.18 -19.16 -25.62
C GLY A 33 -16.18 -18.14 -25.07
N TYR A 34 -15.13 -18.58 -24.34
CA TYR A 34 -14.29 -17.70 -23.51
C TYR A 34 -12.81 -17.62 -23.91
N ARG A 35 -12.46 -18.06 -25.12
CA ARG A 35 -11.06 -18.16 -25.59
C ARG A 35 -10.28 -16.85 -25.45
N ASP A 36 -10.94 -15.71 -25.66
CA ASP A 36 -10.29 -14.38 -25.60
C ASP A 36 -9.99 -13.92 -24.16
N PHE A 37 -10.71 -14.45 -23.15
CA PHE A 37 -10.54 -14.08 -21.74
C PHE A 37 -9.66 -15.08 -20.96
N GLN A 38 -8.98 -16.01 -21.63
CA GLN A 38 -8.18 -17.07 -21.00
C GLN A 38 -6.87 -16.56 -20.38
N LYS A 39 -6.37 -15.38 -20.76
CA LYS A 39 -5.05 -14.89 -20.35
C LYS A 39 -4.99 -14.34 -18.91
N GLU A 40 -6.06 -13.70 -18.41
CA GLU A 40 -6.10 -13.09 -17.06
C GLU A 40 -7.43 -13.33 -16.32
N ARG A 41 -7.37 -13.52 -14.99
CA ARG A 41 -8.58 -13.71 -14.15
C ARG A 41 -9.46 -12.45 -14.26
N ILE A 42 -10.73 -12.63 -14.58
CA ILE A 42 -11.70 -11.54 -14.68
C ILE A 42 -11.88 -10.93 -13.29
N ASN A 43 -11.64 -9.63 -13.16
CA ASN A 43 -11.91 -8.90 -11.93
C ASN A 43 -13.41 -8.55 -11.84
N PHE A 44 -13.94 -8.54 -10.62
CA PHE A 44 -15.35 -8.28 -10.36
C PHE A 44 -15.54 -7.74 -8.95
N GLU A 45 -16.66 -7.05 -8.73
CA GLU A 45 -17.01 -6.51 -7.43
C GLU A 45 -18.38 -7.06 -6.98
N VAL A 46 -18.47 -7.40 -5.70
CA VAL A 46 -19.73 -7.81 -5.06
C VAL A 46 -20.09 -6.75 -4.04
N HIS A 47 -21.29 -6.23 -4.13
CA HIS A 47 -21.90 -5.35 -3.14
C HIS A 47 -23.05 -6.10 -2.47
N LEU A 48 -23.12 -6.08 -1.14
CA LEU A 48 -24.23 -6.65 -0.39
C LEU A 48 -25.02 -5.51 0.26
N ASP A 49 -26.35 -5.59 0.20
CA ASP A 49 -27.21 -4.57 0.78
C ASP A 49 -27.18 -4.69 2.30
N GLY A 50 -26.83 -3.59 2.99
CA GLY A 50 -26.61 -3.56 4.43
C GLY A 50 -27.78 -4.11 5.25
N GLY A 51 -27.47 -4.93 6.25
CA GLY A 51 -28.46 -5.59 7.08
C GLY A 51 -29.06 -4.68 8.16
N LYS A 52 -30.21 -5.11 8.70
CA LYS A 52 -30.81 -4.55 9.91
C LYS A 52 -30.61 -5.53 11.08
N ASP A 53 -30.74 -5.04 12.31
CA ASP A 53 -30.77 -5.86 13.53
C ASP A 53 -29.52 -6.73 13.75
N GLY A 54 -28.33 -6.16 13.51
CA GLY A 54 -27.05 -6.84 13.72
C GLY A 54 -26.69 -7.86 12.63
N ARG A 55 -27.48 -7.98 11.57
CA ARG A 55 -27.13 -8.80 10.40
C ARG A 55 -26.17 -8.04 9.48
N PRO A 56 -25.20 -8.73 8.85
CA PRO A 56 -24.28 -8.08 7.92
C PRO A 56 -24.98 -7.60 6.64
N HIS A 57 -25.97 -8.33 6.14
CA HIS A 57 -26.71 -7.98 4.92
C HIS A 57 -28.15 -8.55 4.89
N MET A 58 -28.99 -8.08 3.96
CA MET A 58 -30.40 -8.51 3.80
C MET A 58 -30.60 -9.72 2.87
N GLY A 59 -29.54 -10.50 2.60
CA GLY A 59 -29.58 -11.61 1.64
C GLY A 59 -29.69 -11.17 0.17
N LYS A 60 -29.47 -9.89 -0.10
CA LYS A 60 -29.54 -9.25 -1.43
C LYS A 60 -28.27 -8.45 -1.70
N GLY A 61 -27.96 -8.27 -2.98
CA GLY A 61 -26.82 -7.49 -3.41
C GLY A 61 -26.69 -7.41 -4.93
N ALA A 62 -25.52 -6.96 -5.36
CA ALA A 62 -25.19 -6.75 -6.75
C ALA A 62 -23.77 -7.28 -7.07
N LEU A 63 -23.65 -7.98 -8.19
CA LEU A 63 -22.39 -8.40 -8.80
C LEU A 63 -22.11 -7.51 -10.02
N THR A 64 -20.99 -6.80 -10.00
CA THR A 64 -20.56 -5.95 -11.12
C THR A 64 -19.47 -6.66 -11.92
N LEU A 65 -19.70 -6.78 -13.23
CA LEU A 65 -18.76 -7.37 -14.18
C LEU A 65 -18.25 -6.32 -15.19
N PRO A 66 -17.00 -6.46 -15.70
CA PRO A 66 -16.36 -5.44 -16.54
C PRO A 66 -17.08 -5.17 -17.85
N SER A 67 -17.66 -6.21 -18.47
CA SER A 67 -18.37 -6.11 -19.75
C SER A 67 -19.78 -6.68 -19.66
N THR A 68 -20.68 -6.12 -20.45
CA THR A 68 -22.05 -6.61 -20.63
C THR A 68 -22.08 -7.98 -21.29
N GLU A 69 -21.12 -8.30 -22.15
CA GLU A 69 -21.03 -9.62 -22.80
C GLU A 69 -20.75 -10.72 -21.77
N ILE A 70 -19.77 -10.48 -20.88
CA ILE A 70 -19.43 -11.38 -19.78
C ILE A 70 -20.66 -11.61 -18.89
N ALA A 71 -21.39 -10.54 -18.56
CA ALA A 71 -22.58 -10.63 -17.73
C ALA A 71 -23.73 -11.42 -18.37
N ARG A 72 -24.01 -11.19 -19.66
CA ARG A 72 -25.08 -11.92 -20.39
C ARG A 72 -24.81 -13.41 -20.43
N HIS A 73 -23.58 -13.78 -20.77
CA HIS A 73 -23.22 -15.18 -20.79
C HIS A 73 -23.21 -15.79 -19.38
N PHE A 74 -22.76 -15.05 -18.37
CA PHE A 74 -22.78 -15.53 -16.98
C PHE A 74 -24.23 -15.81 -16.53
N LEU A 75 -25.17 -14.93 -16.86
CA LEU A 75 -26.60 -15.14 -16.65
C LEU A 75 -27.15 -16.31 -17.48
N SER A 76 -26.64 -16.56 -18.69
CA SER A 76 -27.07 -17.70 -19.50
C SER A 76 -26.68 -19.06 -18.89
N GLU A 77 -25.64 -19.10 -18.07
CA GLU A 77 -25.19 -20.35 -17.43
C GLU A 77 -25.70 -20.51 -15.99
N TYR A 78 -25.71 -19.43 -15.21
CA TYR A 78 -26.01 -19.43 -13.77
C TYR A 78 -27.24 -18.60 -13.36
N GLY A 79 -27.90 -17.94 -14.32
CA GLY A 79 -29.07 -17.10 -14.06
C GLY A 79 -30.30 -17.88 -13.61
N TRP A 80 -31.32 -17.15 -13.18
CA TRP A 80 -32.58 -17.74 -12.72
C TRP A 80 -33.52 -18.12 -13.88
N LYS A 81 -34.17 -19.30 -13.78
CA LYS A 81 -34.97 -19.93 -14.87
C LYS A 81 -36.08 -19.06 -15.47
N SER A 82 -36.64 -18.10 -14.74
CA SER A 82 -37.76 -17.28 -15.25
C SER A 82 -37.34 -16.13 -16.16
N GLU A 83 -36.08 -15.69 -16.14
CA GLU A 83 -35.61 -14.54 -16.95
C GLU A 83 -35.04 -14.93 -18.32
N CYS A 84 -34.77 -16.21 -18.57
CA CYS A 84 -34.31 -16.68 -19.88
C CYS A 84 -35.35 -16.44 -20.99
N ARG A 85 -36.63 -16.27 -20.63
CA ARG A 85 -37.71 -15.96 -21.58
C ARG A 85 -37.61 -14.55 -22.17
N ASP A 86 -37.12 -13.58 -21.42
CA ASP A 86 -37.04 -12.19 -21.86
C ASP A 86 -35.79 -11.92 -22.73
N PHE A 87 -34.76 -12.75 -22.60
CA PHE A 87 -33.51 -12.66 -23.37
C PHE A 87 -33.42 -13.66 -24.55
N GLY A 88 -34.48 -14.43 -24.83
CA GLY A 88 -34.52 -15.39 -25.95
C GLY A 88 -33.48 -16.51 -25.86
N GLY A 89 -32.95 -16.78 -24.67
CA GLY A 89 -31.86 -17.72 -24.43
C GLY A 89 -32.33 -19.10 -23.94
N PRO A 90 -31.50 -20.15 -24.10
CA PRO A 90 -31.79 -21.45 -23.49
C PRO A 90 -31.87 -21.34 -21.96
N PRO A 91 -32.58 -22.26 -21.27
CA PRO A 91 -32.60 -22.32 -19.82
C PRO A 91 -31.18 -22.48 -19.25
N PRO A 92 -30.92 -22.00 -18.02
CA PRO A 92 -29.58 -22.00 -17.45
C PRO A 92 -29.09 -23.44 -17.26
N LYS A 93 -27.85 -23.70 -17.66
CA LYS A 93 -27.25 -25.04 -17.65
C LYS A 93 -26.98 -25.56 -16.23
N LYS A 94 -26.73 -24.66 -15.28
CA LYS A 94 -26.46 -24.96 -13.87
C LYS A 94 -27.27 -24.02 -12.97
N CYS A 95 -28.24 -24.55 -12.23
CA CYS A 95 -28.88 -23.78 -11.16
C CYS A 95 -28.09 -23.95 -9.86
N ILE A 96 -27.62 -22.84 -9.29
CA ILE A 96 -27.16 -22.81 -7.91
C ILE A 96 -28.42 -22.77 -7.05
N MET A 97 -28.77 -23.89 -6.42
CA MET A 97 -30.10 -24.13 -5.86
C MET A 97 -30.58 -23.12 -4.80
N SER A 98 -29.68 -22.29 -4.26
CA SER A 98 -30.01 -21.28 -3.26
C SER A 98 -29.86 -19.84 -3.71
N VAL A 99 -29.15 -19.51 -4.80
CA VAL A 99 -28.88 -18.10 -5.16
C VAL A 99 -29.55 -17.73 -6.46
N SER A 100 -30.41 -16.71 -6.43
CA SER A 100 -31.09 -16.18 -7.62
C SER A 100 -30.29 -15.02 -8.19
N MET A 101 -29.93 -15.11 -9.47
CA MET A 101 -29.19 -14.08 -10.18
C MET A 101 -30.00 -13.60 -11.38
N LYS A 102 -30.10 -12.28 -11.50
CA LYS A 102 -30.85 -11.60 -12.56
C LYS A 102 -30.16 -10.35 -13.07
N ALA A 103 -30.53 -9.90 -14.27
CA ALA A 103 -30.10 -8.59 -14.73
C ALA A 103 -30.57 -7.50 -13.75
N SER A 104 -29.66 -6.61 -13.32
CA SER A 104 -30.06 -5.44 -12.53
C SER A 104 -30.79 -4.44 -13.44
N TYR A 105 -31.85 -3.83 -12.93
CA TYR A 105 -32.50 -2.69 -13.57
C TYR A 105 -31.73 -1.38 -13.35
N HIS A 106 -30.76 -1.39 -12.43
CA HIS A 106 -29.93 -0.24 -12.13
C HIS A 106 -28.67 -0.25 -13.00
N PRO A 107 -28.26 0.92 -13.53
CA PRO A 107 -26.98 1.01 -14.21
C PRO A 107 -25.85 0.76 -13.19
N PRO A 108 -24.78 0.04 -13.60
CA PRO A 108 -23.65 -0.18 -12.72
C PRO A 108 -22.99 1.17 -12.37
N LYS A 109 -22.48 1.27 -11.15
CA LYS A 109 -21.68 2.44 -10.74
C LYS A 109 -20.43 2.54 -11.62
N LEU A 110 -20.31 3.64 -12.38
CA LEU A 110 -19.21 3.88 -13.31
C LEU A 110 -17.83 3.71 -12.64
N ALA A 111 -17.64 4.30 -11.45
CA ALA A 111 -16.39 4.18 -10.69
C ALA A 111 -16.01 2.72 -10.39
N VAL A 112 -16.99 1.87 -10.08
CA VAL A 112 -16.76 0.44 -9.79
C VAL A 112 -16.36 -0.29 -11.08
N VAL A 113 -17.03 0.00 -12.20
CA VAL A 113 -16.71 -0.60 -13.51
C VAL A 113 -15.31 -0.20 -13.96
N GLU A 114 -14.95 1.08 -13.85
CA GLU A 114 -13.61 1.57 -14.18
C GLU A 114 -12.54 0.91 -13.30
N GLN A 115 -12.82 0.79 -12.00
CA GLN A 115 -11.91 0.15 -11.05
C GLN A 115 -11.66 -1.32 -11.40
N ILE A 116 -12.71 -2.12 -11.59
CA ILE A 116 -12.54 -3.55 -11.92
C ILE A 116 -11.95 -3.77 -13.31
N THR A 117 -12.10 -2.79 -14.23
CA THR A 117 -11.52 -2.89 -15.57
C THR A 117 -10.03 -2.58 -15.57
N ARG A 118 -9.59 -1.62 -14.75
CA ARG A 118 -8.18 -1.18 -14.70
C ARG A 118 -7.31 -2.05 -13.78
N LEU A 119 -7.89 -2.62 -12.73
CA LEU A 119 -7.14 -3.36 -11.73
C LEU A 119 -7.20 -4.87 -12.00
N PRO A 120 -6.09 -5.60 -11.79
CA PRO A 120 -6.09 -7.05 -11.88
C PRO A 120 -7.00 -7.65 -10.80
N TYR A 121 -7.48 -8.87 -11.05
CA TYR A 121 -8.24 -9.63 -10.06
C TYR A 121 -7.46 -9.76 -8.75
N ARG A 122 -8.16 -9.51 -7.64
CA ARG A 122 -7.63 -9.64 -6.29
C ARG A 122 -8.24 -10.85 -5.59
N ASP A 123 -7.41 -11.67 -4.97
CA ASP A 123 -7.87 -12.80 -4.18
C ASP A 123 -8.71 -12.32 -2.96
N PRO A 124 -9.94 -12.83 -2.77
CA PRO A 124 -10.82 -12.45 -1.68
C PRO A 124 -10.20 -12.63 -0.29
N ALA A 125 -9.40 -13.69 -0.08
CA ALA A 125 -8.79 -13.97 1.22
C ALA A 125 -7.70 -12.92 1.56
N VAL A 126 -6.98 -12.43 0.55
CA VAL A 126 -5.99 -11.35 0.74
C VAL A 126 -6.70 -10.02 1.00
N ALA A 127 -7.77 -9.74 0.26
CA ALA A 127 -8.55 -8.52 0.46
C ALA A 127 -9.19 -8.47 1.86
N GLU A 128 -9.73 -9.59 2.34
CA GLU A 128 -10.29 -9.71 3.69
C GLU A 128 -9.24 -9.44 4.77
N ARG A 129 -8.07 -10.07 4.65
CA ARG A 129 -6.98 -9.87 5.62
C ARG A 129 -6.59 -8.40 5.73
N GLU A 130 -6.40 -7.73 4.60
CA GLU A 130 -6.01 -6.32 4.61
C GLU A 130 -7.09 -5.40 5.16
N ASP A 131 -8.37 -5.66 4.86
CA ASP A 131 -9.46 -4.88 5.41
C ASP A 131 -9.60 -5.11 6.93
N ASN A 132 -9.38 -6.35 7.40
CA ASN A 132 -9.33 -6.67 8.83
C ASN A 132 -8.14 -5.99 9.52
N GLU A 133 -6.96 -5.97 8.90
CA GLU A 133 -5.79 -5.24 9.39
C GLU A 133 -6.08 -3.74 9.46
N ARG A 134 -6.67 -3.15 8.41
CA ARG A 134 -7.08 -1.74 8.40
C ARG A 134 -8.11 -1.41 9.47
N ALA A 135 -9.12 -2.26 9.64
CA ALA A 135 -10.15 -2.08 10.68
C ALA A 135 -9.53 -2.17 12.08
N THR A 136 -8.59 -3.10 12.28
CA THR A 136 -7.84 -3.22 13.52
C THR A 136 -6.99 -1.97 13.76
N LEU A 137 -6.30 -1.47 12.75
CA LEU A 137 -5.49 -0.25 12.84
C LEU A 137 -6.35 0.98 13.16
N ASN A 138 -7.48 1.14 12.46
CA ASN A 138 -8.41 2.27 12.68
C ASN A 138 -9.02 2.25 14.09
N ASN A 139 -9.24 1.07 14.66
CA ASN A 139 -9.75 0.92 16.03
C ASN A 139 -8.64 0.81 17.08
N SER A 140 -7.37 0.72 16.67
CA SER A 140 -6.25 0.67 17.58
C SER A 140 -5.84 2.07 18.00
N THR A 141 -5.75 2.29 19.30
CA THR A 141 -5.10 3.48 19.85
C THR A 141 -3.59 3.27 19.80
N VAL A 142 -2.89 4.04 18.98
CA VAL A 142 -1.42 4.11 19.06
C VAL A 142 -1.08 4.97 20.27
N ASN A 143 -0.44 4.37 21.28
CA ASN A 143 0.09 5.12 22.41
C ASN A 143 1.28 5.94 21.93
N ILE A 144 1.08 7.24 21.77
CA ILE A 144 2.15 8.16 21.43
C ILE A 144 2.86 8.55 22.73
N SER A 145 4.08 8.07 22.94
CA SER A 145 4.88 8.38 24.13
C SER A 145 5.31 9.85 24.17
N GLN A 146 5.54 10.46 23.01
CA GLN A 146 5.99 11.83 22.89
C GLN A 146 5.55 12.46 21.55
N ILE A 147 4.90 13.63 21.62
CA ILE A 147 4.63 14.49 20.45
C ILE A 147 5.42 15.78 20.69
N GLN A 148 6.33 16.10 19.77
CA GLN A 148 7.08 17.36 19.82
C GLN A 148 6.62 18.25 18.67
N PHE A 149 5.98 19.37 18.99
CA PHE A 149 5.60 20.37 18.01
C PHE A 149 6.73 21.38 17.85
N GLY A 150 7.19 21.57 16.62
CA GLY A 150 7.96 22.75 16.22
C GLY A 150 7.03 23.73 15.51
N CYS A 151 6.92 24.96 15.99
CA CYS A 151 6.21 26.00 15.25
C CYS A 151 7.07 26.42 14.06
N ILE A 152 6.61 26.12 12.85
CA ILE A 152 7.13 26.69 11.61
C ILE A 152 6.24 27.90 11.32
N ALA A 153 6.72 29.11 11.57
CA ALA A 153 6.16 30.27 10.91
C ALA A 153 6.82 30.36 9.53
N ARG A 154 6.05 30.18 8.43
CA ARG A 154 6.36 30.85 7.15
C ARG A 154 5.25 30.76 6.10
N ASP A 155 5.22 31.83 5.31
CA ASP A 155 4.35 32.09 4.16
C ASP A 155 4.13 30.89 3.23
N GLN A 156 2.85 30.60 3.01
CA GLN A 156 2.13 30.15 1.81
C GLN A 156 2.69 29.02 0.90
N ALA A 157 3.83 28.37 1.18
CA ALA A 157 4.45 27.42 0.23
C ALA A 157 4.45 25.93 0.66
N LEU A 158 3.90 25.55 1.82
CA LEU A 158 3.88 24.16 2.31
C LEU A 158 2.44 23.63 2.36
N SER A 159 1.90 23.17 1.24
CA SER A 159 0.55 22.59 1.16
C SER A 159 0.47 21.12 1.60
N GLU A 160 1.59 20.47 1.91
CA GLU A 160 1.62 19.07 2.36
C GLU A 160 2.49 18.92 3.61
N HIS A 161 1.85 18.55 4.73
CA HIS A 161 2.53 18.30 6.00
C HIS A 161 2.85 16.81 6.13
N THR A 162 4.14 16.46 6.09
CA THR A 162 4.60 15.09 6.38
C THR A 162 5.09 15.01 7.82
N VAL A 163 4.62 14.00 8.57
CA VAL A 163 5.05 13.72 9.94
C VAL A 163 5.59 12.29 10.02
N TRP A 164 6.74 12.12 10.64
CA TRP A 164 7.33 10.79 10.88
C TRP A 164 7.04 10.33 12.30
N PHE A 165 6.51 9.12 12.43
CA PHE A 165 6.26 8.48 13.72
C PHE A 165 7.24 7.32 13.91
N LEU A 166 7.84 7.22 15.10
CA LEU A 166 8.67 6.10 15.50
C LEU A 166 7.96 5.32 16.61
N ARG A 167 7.89 4.00 16.44
CA ARG A 167 7.61 3.10 17.55
C ARG A 167 8.94 2.63 18.13
N GLU A 168 9.12 2.80 19.43
CA GLU A 168 10.30 2.30 20.14
C GLU A 168 10.37 0.77 20.07
N PHE A 169 11.56 0.23 19.84
CA PHE A 169 11.79 -1.22 19.79
C PHE A 169 13.20 -1.58 20.24
N TYR A 170 13.38 -2.81 20.73
CA TYR A 170 14.69 -3.35 21.07
C TYR A 170 15.34 -3.98 19.84
N ASP A 171 16.59 -3.59 19.54
CA ASP A 171 17.38 -4.18 18.48
C ASP A 171 18.33 -5.23 19.09
N ASP A 172 18.01 -6.51 18.89
CA ASP A 172 18.79 -7.64 19.42
C ASP A 172 20.21 -7.70 18.85
N GLN A 173 20.41 -7.28 17.59
CA GLN A 173 21.73 -7.33 16.94
C GLN A 173 22.68 -6.28 17.52
N ARG A 174 22.14 -5.09 17.83
CA ARG A 174 22.89 -3.99 18.44
C ARG A 174 22.82 -3.98 19.96
N ASN A 175 22.02 -4.87 20.54
CA ASN A 175 21.76 -4.98 21.97
C ASN A 175 21.41 -3.63 22.60
N CYS A 176 20.51 -2.87 21.97
CA CYS A 176 20.13 -1.53 22.41
C CYS A 176 18.66 -1.22 22.17
N MET A 177 18.07 -0.38 23.01
CA MET A 177 16.77 0.24 22.72
C MET A 177 16.94 1.25 21.58
N VAL A 178 16.04 1.19 20.61
CA VAL A 178 15.94 2.15 19.52
C VAL A 178 14.73 3.05 19.79
N ASP A 179 15.03 4.28 20.19
CA ASP A 179 14.08 5.37 20.39
C ASP A 179 14.48 6.60 19.56
N SER A 180 13.65 7.64 19.60
CA SER A 180 13.86 8.86 18.79
C SER A 180 15.19 9.53 19.13
N ASP A 181 15.57 9.56 20.40
CA ASP A 181 16.80 10.21 20.86
C ASP A 181 18.04 9.45 20.39
N THR A 182 18.01 8.12 20.46
CA THR A 182 19.08 7.24 19.97
C THR A 182 19.24 7.36 18.46
N ILE A 183 18.14 7.50 17.70
CA ILE A 183 18.21 7.74 16.25
C ILE A 183 18.81 9.12 15.96
N ILE A 184 18.32 10.19 16.61
CA ILE A 184 18.83 11.55 16.39
C ILE A 184 20.33 11.64 16.73
N ARG A 185 20.75 11.07 17.86
CA ARG A 185 22.17 11.01 18.26
C ARG A 185 23.04 10.23 17.26
N ARG A 186 22.47 9.26 16.53
CA ARG A 186 23.17 8.51 15.48
C ARG A 186 23.23 9.23 14.15
N ILE A 187 22.24 10.04 13.82
CA ILE A 187 22.21 10.84 12.57
C ILE A 187 23.33 11.89 12.58
N GLY A 188 23.58 12.51 13.74
CA GLY A 188 24.67 13.47 13.85
C GLY A 188 24.76 14.12 15.22
N THR A 189 25.79 14.95 15.37
CA THR A 189 26.02 15.72 16.58
C THR A 189 25.34 17.09 16.45
N PHE A 190 24.28 17.31 17.24
CA PHE A 190 23.52 18.56 17.24
C PHE A 190 23.75 19.36 18.52
N ASP A 191 24.97 19.33 19.06
CA ASP A 191 25.31 19.95 20.35
C ASP A 191 25.43 21.47 20.31
N ASN A 192 25.41 22.06 19.10
CA ASN A 192 25.40 23.52 18.95
C ASN A 192 24.09 24.10 19.52
N LEU A 193 24.25 24.91 20.57
CA LEU A 193 23.16 25.52 21.32
C LEU A 193 22.28 26.43 20.44
N GLU A 194 22.84 27.04 19.40
CA GLU A 194 22.09 27.91 18.48
C GLU A 194 21.11 27.12 17.62
N LEU A 195 21.53 25.95 17.12
CA LEU A 195 20.67 25.03 16.37
C LEU A 195 19.52 24.52 17.24
N ARG A 196 19.80 24.12 18.48
CA ARG A 196 18.76 23.65 19.42
C ARG A 196 17.76 24.73 19.83
N ARG A 197 18.19 26.01 19.86
CA ARG A 197 17.33 27.16 20.16
C ARG A 197 16.39 27.53 19.00
N CYS A 198 16.62 27.01 17.80
CA CYS A 198 15.74 27.20 16.64
C CYS A 198 15.14 25.86 16.18
N PRO A 199 13.96 25.46 16.70
CA PRO A 199 13.33 24.18 16.37
C PRO A 199 13.14 23.94 14.87
N ALA A 200 12.91 24.99 14.09
CA ALA A 200 12.77 24.90 12.64
C ALA A 200 14.08 24.48 11.95
N LEU A 201 15.20 25.11 12.30
CA LEU A 201 16.52 24.74 11.77
C LEU A 201 16.95 23.36 12.25
N TYR A 202 16.65 23.03 13.52
CA TYR A 202 16.92 21.71 14.08
C TYR A 202 16.15 20.60 13.34
N GLY A 203 14.84 20.77 13.15
CA GLY A 203 14.02 19.83 12.40
C GLY A 203 14.45 19.68 10.94
N ALA A 204 14.83 20.79 10.29
CA ALA A 204 15.34 20.78 8.91
C ALA A 204 16.69 20.05 8.76
N ARG A 205 17.50 19.96 9.81
CA ARG A 205 18.74 19.16 9.79
C ARG A 205 18.46 17.67 10.00
N ILE A 206 17.53 17.33 10.89
CA ILE A 206 17.09 15.94 11.09
C ILE A 206 16.44 15.38 9.81
N SER A 207 15.64 16.18 9.11
CA SER A 207 14.93 15.76 7.89
C SER A 207 15.86 15.32 6.75
N GLN A 208 17.11 15.77 6.72
CA GLN A 208 18.08 15.38 5.70
C GLN A 208 18.33 13.86 5.68
N ALA A 209 18.27 13.20 6.84
CA ALA A 209 18.44 11.75 6.97
C ALA A 209 17.26 10.93 6.40
N PHE A 210 16.12 11.58 6.14
CA PHE A 210 14.91 10.94 5.64
C PHE A 210 14.68 11.21 4.14
N THR A 211 15.68 11.77 3.47
CA THR A 211 15.65 11.92 2.02
C THR A 211 15.78 10.55 1.36
N ALA A 212 14.95 10.28 0.34
CA ALA A 212 15.08 9.07 -0.48
C ALA A 212 16.30 9.23 -1.40
N THR A 213 17.49 8.90 -0.87
CA THR A 213 18.75 8.92 -1.61
C THR A 213 19.23 7.49 -1.84
N GLU A 214 19.74 7.22 -3.05
CA GLU A 214 20.45 5.98 -3.32
C GLU A 214 21.81 6.04 -2.62
N ALA A 215 22.02 5.16 -1.63
CA ALA A 215 23.28 5.11 -0.91
C ALA A 215 24.37 4.56 -1.84
N SER A 216 25.41 5.36 -2.07
CA SER A 216 26.68 4.87 -2.59
C SER A 216 27.56 4.41 -1.43
N LEU A 217 28.16 3.24 -1.56
CA LEU A 217 29.12 2.65 -0.63
C LEU A 217 30.57 3.01 -1.02
N VAL A 218 30.77 3.91 -1.99
CA VAL A 218 32.12 4.41 -2.32
C VAL A 218 32.70 5.12 -1.10
N GLU A 219 33.79 4.56 -0.58
CA GLU A 219 34.54 5.17 0.50
C GLU A 219 35.13 6.52 0.06
N VAL A 220 34.95 7.53 0.90
CA VAL A 220 35.55 8.86 0.72
C VAL A 220 36.94 8.83 1.32
N GLU A 221 37.97 8.91 0.47
CA GLU A 221 39.38 8.90 0.90
C GLU A 221 39.75 10.14 1.72
N GLY A 222 39.09 11.28 1.48
CA GLY A 222 39.30 12.51 2.25
C GLY A 222 38.34 13.62 1.85
N THR A 223 38.15 14.57 2.76
CA THR A 223 37.36 15.78 2.54
C THR A 223 38.25 17.00 2.69
N LEU A 224 38.05 18.00 1.82
CA LEU A 224 38.75 19.27 1.86
C LEU A 224 37.71 20.38 2.05
N THR A 225 37.91 21.22 3.06
CA THR A 225 37.10 22.42 3.26
C THR A 225 37.63 23.51 2.36
N LEU A 226 36.83 23.95 1.40
CA LEU A 226 37.11 25.10 0.56
C LEU A 226 36.38 26.32 1.13
N GLY A 227 37.01 27.49 1.03
CA GLY A 227 36.33 28.74 1.34
C GLY A 227 35.27 29.05 0.28
N ASP A 228 34.17 29.65 0.71
CA ASP A 228 33.14 30.08 -0.22
C ASP A 228 33.64 31.18 -1.16
N VAL A 229 33.10 31.21 -2.38
CA VAL A 229 33.33 32.29 -3.33
C VAL A 229 32.33 33.39 -3.03
N ILE A 230 32.81 34.46 -2.43
CA ILE A 230 32.00 35.60 -1.99
C ILE A 230 32.47 36.85 -2.76
N THR A 231 31.56 37.79 -3.03
CA THR A 231 31.93 39.12 -3.53
C THR A 231 32.84 39.86 -2.55
N ASP A 232 33.66 40.80 -3.04
CA ASP A 232 34.60 41.56 -2.21
C ASP A 232 33.89 42.38 -1.10
N ASP A 233 32.64 42.76 -1.32
CA ASP A 233 31.77 43.46 -0.38
C ASP A 233 31.04 42.54 0.62
N GLY A 234 31.12 41.22 0.43
CA GLY A 234 30.44 40.23 1.27
C GLY A 234 28.93 40.10 1.02
N GLU A 235 28.37 40.79 0.03
CA GLU A 235 26.92 40.83 -0.20
C GLU A 235 26.37 39.52 -0.80
N TYR A 236 27.16 38.83 -1.64
CA TYR A 236 26.71 37.63 -2.34
C TYR A 236 27.68 36.46 -2.15
N ASN A 237 27.12 35.29 -1.81
CA ASN A 237 27.83 34.01 -1.80
C ASN A 237 27.43 33.19 -3.05
N PHE A 238 28.39 32.90 -3.91
CA PHE A 238 28.19 32.15 -5.15
C PHE A 238 28.28 30.63 -4.96
N THR A 239 28.75 30.15 -3.81
CA THR A 239 28.95 28.72 -3.53
C THR A 239 28.14 28.18 -2.36
N ASP A 240 27.10 28.88 -1.92
CA ASP A 240 26.23 28.40 -0.84
C ASP A 240 25.59 27.04 -1.19
N GLY A 241 25.94 26.03 -0.40
CA GLY A 241 25.43 24.67 -0.55
C GLY A 241 26.01 23.86 -1.70
N VAL A 242 27.03 24.35 -2.42
CA VAL A 242 27.71 23.61 -3.48
C VAL A 242 29.14 23.24 -3.10
N GLY A 243 29.59 22.07 -3.59
CA GLY A 243 30.94 21.59 -3.37
C GLY A 243 31.47 20.89 -4.62
N THR A 244 32.79 20.74 -4.69
CA THR A 244 33.46 20.02 -5.77
C THR A 244 33.85 18.62 -5.33
N MET A 245 33.87 17.67 -6.26
CA MET A 245 34.39 16.32 -6.04
C MET A 245 35.44 15.98 -7.09
N SER A 246 36.33 15.04 -6.78
CA SER A 246 37.34 14.58 -7.76
C SER A 246 36.68 13.78 -8.88
N HIS A 247 37.27 13.85 -10.07
CA HIS A 247 36.79 13.07 -11.22
C HIS A 247 36.77 11.58 -10.93
N ALA A 248 37.84 11.05 -10.33
CA ALA A 248 37.93 9.64 -9.96
C ALA A 248 36.83 9.21 -8.97
N PHE A 249 36.46 10.08 -8.01
CA PHE A 249 35.35 9.80 -7.10
C PHE A 249 34.01 9.79 -7.84
N ALA A 250 33.76 10.77 -8.71
CA ALA A 250 32.54 10.83 -9.51
C ALA A 250 32.37 9.59 -10.41
N GLU A 251 33.45 9.11 -11.03
CA GLU A 251 33.44 7.87 -11.83
C GLU A 251 33.10 6.64 -10.98
N ARG A 252 33.71 6.49 -9.80
CA ARG A 252 33.41 5.37 -8.88
C ARG A 252 31.94 5.35 -8.48
N VAL A 253 31.38 6.51 -8.10
CA VAL A 253 29.96 6.64 -7.75
C VAL A 253 29.08 6.29 -8.94
N PHE A 254 29.41 6.78 -10.14
CA PHE A 254 28.66 6.48 -11.36
C PHE A 254 28.61 4.98 -11.66
N TYR A 255 29.73 4.28 -11.57
CA TYR A 255 29.79 2.85 -11.83
C TYR A 255 29.01 2.04 -10.79
N GLU A 256 29.10 2.39 -9.50
CA GLU A 256 28.37 1.70 -8.44
C GLU A 256 26.84 1.81 -8.62
N LEU A 257 26.34 3.02 -8.88
CA LEU A 257 24.91 3.25 -9.06
C LEU A 257 24.38 2.57 -10.33
N ARG A 258 25.17 2.54 -11.41
CA ARG A 258 24.82 1.81 -12.65
C ARG A 258 24.81 0.29 -12.47
N TYR A 259 25.77 -0.28 -11.74
CA TYR A 259 25.77 -1.71 -11.45
C TYR A 259 24.61 -2.12 -10.54
N SER A 260 24.30 -1.28 -9.55
CA SER A 260 23.19 -1.52 -8.61
C SER A 260 21.83 -1.45 -9.30
N SER A 261 21.67 -0.56 -10.28
CA SER A 261 20.45 -0.47 -11.10
C SER A 261 20.33 -1.60 -12.13
N ALA A 262 21.43 -2.08 -12.73
CA ALA A 262 21.42 -3.20 -13.67
C ALA A 262 21.09 -4.56 -13.01
N GLN A 263 21.47 -4.76 -11.74
CA GLN A 263 21.13 -5.98 -11.00
C GLN A 263 19.64 -6.06 -10.59
N ALA A 264 18.94 -4.91 -10.57
CA ALA A 264 17.52 -4.83 -10.31
C ALA A 264 16.65 -5.14 -11.56
N ASP A 265 17.24 -5.17 -12.76
CA ASP A 265 16.52 -5.18 -14.04
C ASP A 265 16.26 -6.60 -14.61
N GLY A 266 15.94 -7.54 -13.71
CA GLY A 266 15.42 -8.87 -14.05
C GLY A 266 13.89 -8.93 -14.22
N SER A 267 13.18 -7.81 -14.06
CA SER A 267 11.74 -7.77 -14.30
C SER A 267 11.25 -6.34 -14.43
N CYS A 268 10.85 -5.96 -15.64
CA CYS A 268 10.08 -4.77 -15.94
C CYS A 268 8.80 -4.73 -15.09
N CYS A 269 8.79 -3.89 -14.06
CA CYS A 269 7.65 -3.19 -13.47
C CYS A 269 8.20 -2.24 -12.39
N PHE A 270 8.04 -0.92 -12.60
CA PHE A 270 8.37 0.12 -11.63
C PHE A 270 7.83 -0.23 -10.23
N ARG A 271 8.74 -0.62 -9.35
CA ARG A 271 8.50 -0.80 -7.92
C ARG A 271 9.48 0.11 -7.21
N PHE A 272 8.98 1.16 -6.58
CA PHE A 272 9.76 1.95 -5.63
C PHE A 272 10.30 1.00 -4.54
N PRO A 273 11.62 0.86 -4.36
CA PRO A 273 12.15 0.03 -3.30
C PRO A 273 11.99 0.74 -1.95
N ASN A 274 11.15 0.15 -1.09
CA ASN A 274 11.02 0.48 0.34
C ASN A 274 12.39 0.35 1.05
N PRO A 275 12.85 1.34 1.84
CA PRO A 275 14.14 1.27 2.55
C PRO A 275 14.11 0.46 3.86
N ILE A 276 13.25 -0.56 3.99
CA ILE A 276 13.16 -1.42 5.20
C ILE A 276 13.69 -2.85 4.93
N ARG A 277 14.42 -3.08 3.83
CA ARG A 277 14.87 -4.44 3.46
C ARG A 277 16.14 -4.97 4.14
N ARG A 278 16.58 -4.37 5.25
CA ARG A 278 17.64 -4.96 6.09
C ARG A 278 17.22 -5.39 7.51
N PHE A 279 15.94 -5.27 7.87
CA PHE A 279 15.42 -5.70 9.18
C PHE A 279 14.57 -6.99 9.16
N GLN A 280 14.44 -7.67 8.01
CA GLN A 280 13.49 -8.79 7.84
C GLN A 280 14.09 -10.15 7.46
N ARG A 281 15.39 -10.39 7.66
CA ARG A 281 15.92 -11.76 7.70
C ARG A 281 16.40 -12.05 9.11
N ASP A 282 15.76 -13.03 9.73
CA ASP A 282 16.11 -13.70 10.99
C ASP A 282 15.41 -13.24 12.29
N ALA A 283 14.14 -12.84 12.21
CA ALA A 283 13.26 -12.84 13.39
C ALA A 283 12.15 -13.89 13.23
N GLN A 284 12.49 -15.16 13.46
CA GLN A 284 11.48 -16.17 13.84
C GLN A 284 11.00 -15.83 15.26
N TYR A 285 9.93 -15.05 15.36
CA TYR A 285 9.29 -14.76 16.65
C TYR A 285 8.64 -16.04 17.20
N ARG A 286 9.27 -16.65 18.21
CA ARG A 286 8.54 -17.46 19.21
C ARG A 286 7.94 -16.49 20.22
N LEU A 287 6.61 -16.36 20.18
CA LEU A 287 5.85 -15.73 21.25
C LEU A 287 5.93 -16.64 22.49
N HIS A 288 6.66 -16.23 23.52
CA HIS A 288 6.49 -16.78 24.87
C HIS A 288 5.65 -15.82 25.71
N PRO A 289 4.70 -16.34 26.51
CA PRO A 289 3.74 -15.53 27.24
C PRO A 289 4.36 -14.89 28.48
N ALA A 290 3.80 -13.72 28.82
CA ALA A 290 4.14 -12.90 29.97
C ALA A 290 4.06 -13.66 31.31
N GLY A 291 5.04 -13.41 32.18
CA GLY A 291 4.96 -13.76 33.59
C GLY A 291 6.30 -13.69 34.30
N GLY A 292 6.50 -12.69 35.17
CA GLY A 292 7.60 -12.71 36.13
C GLY A 292 8.00 -11.34 36.66
N ARG A 293 7.50 -10.99 37.86
CA ARG A 293 8.03 -9.95 38.74
C ARG A 293 9.36 -10.40 39.33
N TYR A 294 10.35 -9.51 39.42
CA TYR A 294 11.38 -9.39 40.50
C TYR A 294 11.88 -7.92 40.42
N LEU A 295 11.82 -7.03 41.42
CA LEU A 295 12.31 -7.04 42.82
C LEU A 295 13.76 -7.52 42.93
N CYS A 296 14.71 -6.62 42.63
CA CYS A 296 15.63 -5.94 43.55
C CYS A 296 16.42 -4.89 42.76
#